data_AF-A0A8J8BJ26-F1
#
_entry.id   AF-A0A8J8BJ26-F1
#
_cell.length_a   1.000
_cell.length_b   1.000
_cell.length_c   1.000
_cell.angle_alpha   90.00
_cell.angle_beta   90.00
_cell.angle_gamma   90.00
#
_symmetry.space_group_name_H-M   'P 1'
#
loop_
_entity.id
_entity.type
_entity.pdbx_description
1 polymer ?
#
loop_
_entity_poly.entity_id
_entity_poly.type
_entity_poly.pdbx_seq_one_letter_code
_entity_poly.pdbx_strand_id
1 'polypeptide(L)'
;MAVLSRWLPVCLQSKNVRLNVQKQTTGAKRHGIPDMPGAIFNTKAMGEALRAERAALGMTQAKLAAAAGVPRQRISEIERGENVT
;
A
#
# COMPACT_ATOMS: atom_id res chain seq x y z
N MET A 1 -15.55 -11.28 -55.54
CA MET A 1 -15.28 -12.16 -54.38
C MET A 1 -14.26 -11.47 -53.48
N ALA A 2 -14.65 -11.24 -52.21
CA ALA A 2 -13.83 -10.97 -50.99
C ALA A 2 -12.74 -9.87 -51.04
N VAL A 3 -12.93 -8.67 -50.47
CA VAL A 3 -12.82 -8.25 -49.04
C VAL A 3 -11.38 -8.27 -48.49
N LEU A 4 -10.95 -7.11 -47.95
CA LEU A 4 -10.18 -6.88 -46.69
C LEU A 4 -9.57 -5.46 -46.74
N SER A 5 -10.26 -4.42 -46.25
CA SER A 5 -10.13 -3.86 -44.88
C SER A 5 -8.73 -3.26 -44.62
N ARG A 6 -8.42 -2.03 -45.05
CA ARG A 6 -8.70 -0.73 -44.42
C ARG A 6 -8.43 -0.68 -42.91
N TRP A 7 -7.24 -0.21 -42.54
CA TRP A 7 -6.92 0.29 -41.19
C TRP A 7 -6.11 1.58 -41.31
N LEU A 8 -6.80 2.72 -41.23
CA LEU A 8 -6.21 4.01 -40.84
C LEU A 8 -6.68 4.27 -39.41
N PRO A 9 -5.80 4.47 -38.42
CA PRO A 9 -6.21 5.09 -37.17
C PRO A 9 -6.18 6.62 -37.36
N VAL A 10 -7.36 7.17 -37.66
CA VAL A 10 -7.65 8.59 -37.43
C VAL A 10 -7.66 8.80 -35.92
N CYS A 11 -6.59 9.39 -35.39
CA CYS A 11 -6.52 9.82 -34.01
C CYS A 11 -7.44 11.04 -33.84
N LEU A 12 -8.63 10.77 -33.32
CA LEU A 12 -9.71 11.72 -33.11
C LEU A 12 -9.37 12.65 -31.94
N GLN A 13 -9.57 13.95 -32.18
CA GLN A 13 -9.59 15.07 -31.25
C GLN A 13 -9.79 14.71 -29.76
N SER A 14 -8.90 15.23 -28.91
CA SER A 14 -9.31 15.71 -27.59
C SER A 14 -8.97 17.19 -27.47
N LYS A 15 -10.04 17.98 -27.36
CA LYS A 15 -10.06 19.43 -27.29
C LYS A 15 -9.58 19.89 -25.91
N ASN A 16 -8.96 21.07 -25.89
CA ASN A 16 -8.88 22.06 -24.81
C ASN A 16 -9.50 21.66 -23.46
N VAL A 17 -8.76 21.84 -22.36
CA VAL A 17 -9.09 22.84 -21.31
C VAL A 17 -7.85 23.12 -20.45
N ARG A 18 -7.61 24.42 -20.28
CA ARG A 18 -6.63 25.12 -19.47
C ARG A 18 -6.64 24.66 -18.00
N LEU A 19 -5.51 24.19 -17.47
CA LEU A 19 -5.38 23.92 -16.03
C LEU A 19 -5.38 25.25 -15.26
N ASN A 20 -6.54 25.61 -14.72
CA ASN A 20 -6.70 26.73 -13.79
C ASN A 20 -6.44 26.19 -12.37
N VAL A 21 -5.22 26.40 -11.85
CA VAL A 21 -4.88 26.10 -10.46
C VAL A 21 -5.53 27.16 -9.57
N GLN A 22 -6.76 26.91 -9.15
CA GLN A 22 -7.43 27.67 -8.10
C GLN A 22 -7.18 26.96 -6.78
N LYS A 23 -6.43 27.64 -5.90
CA LYS A 23 -6.24 27.28 -4.50
C LYS A 23 -7.56 27.45 -3.74
N GLN A 24 -7.63 26.80 -2.57
CA GLN A 24 -8.64 26.87 -1.50
C GLN A 24 -9.73 25.79 -1.66
N THR A 25 -9.95 24.90 -0.69
CA THR A 25 -10.70 25.26 0.53
C THR A 25 -10.49 24.28 1.69
N THR A 26 -10.64 24.86 2.87
CA THR A 26 -10.69 24.38 4.24
C THR A 26 -11.60 23.15 4.49
N GLY A 27 -11.16 22.27 5.40
CA GLY A 27 -12.01 21.50 6.32
C GLY A 27 -13.12 20.61 5.75
N ALA A 28 -12.78 19.45 5.19
CA ALA A 28 -13.77 18.42 4.85
C ALA A 28 -13.95 17.42 6.00
N LYS A 29 -15.07 17.54 6.75
CA LYS A 29 -15.60 16.44 7.58
C LYS A 29 -15.87 15.24 6.66
N ARG A 30 -15.09 14.17 6.77
CA ARG A 30 -15.27 12.94 5.98
C ARG A 30 -16.49 12.19 6.50
N HIS A 31 -17.55 12.19 5.70
CA HIS A 31 -18.74 11.36 5.89
C HIS A 31 -18.43 9.91 5.51
N GLY A 32 -18.65 9.00 6.46
CA GLY A 32 -18.82 7.53 6.37
C GLY A 32 -18.15 6.73 5.25
N ILE A 33 -17.05 6.06 5.58
CA ILE A 33 -16.70 4.75 5.01
C ILE A 33 -17.39 3.72 5.93
N PRO A 34 -18.13 2.71 5.43
CA PRO A 34 -18.75 1.72 6.31
C PRO A 34 -17.67 1.05 7.17
N ASP A 35 -17.90 1.11 8.48
CA ASP A 35 -17.06 0.49 9.50
C ASP A 35 -17.04 -1.03 9.27
N MET A 36 -16.09 -1.52 8.48
CA MET A 36 -15.61 -2.88 8.69
C MET A 36 -15.11 -2.94 10.12
N PRO A 37 -15.39 -3.97 10.93
CA PRO A 37 -14.94 -4.05 12.31
C PRO A 37 -13.42 -4.18 12.38
N GLY A 38 -12.70 -3.07 12.17
CA GLY A 38 -12.14 -2.31 13.27
C GLY A 38 -11.13 -3.08 14.11
N ALA A 39 -10.28 -3.89 13.50
CA ALA A 39 -9.03 -4.26 14.14
C ALA A 39 -8.23 -2.97 14.35
N ILE A 40 -8.33 -2.40 15.55
CA ILE A 40 -7.33 -1.47 16.06
C ILE A 40 -6.04 -2.30 16.12
N PHE A 41 -5.27 -2.29 15.03
CA PHE A 41 -4.01 -3.03 14.95
C PHE A 41 -3.02 -2.33 15.88
N ASN A 42 -2.97 -2.79 17.13
CA ASN A 42 -1.92 -2.42 18.06
C ASN A 42 -0.57 -2.87 17.47
N THR A 43 0.41 -1.96 17.39
CA THR A 43 1.76 -2.26 16.87
C THR A 43 2.41 -3.42 17.62
N LYS A 44 2.10 -3.56 18.92
CA LYS A 44 2.53 -4.69 19.73
C LYS A 44 1.90 -6.01 19.28
N ALA A 45 0.59 -6.03 19.03
CA ALA A 45 -0.12 -7.21 18.54
C ALA A 45 0.38 -7.64 17.15
N MET A 46 0.71 -6.66 16.29
CA MET A 46 1.35 -6.93 15.00
C MET A 46 2.74 -7.56 15.17
N GLY A 47 3.57 -7.03 16.08
CA GLY A 47 4.90 -7.57 16.38
C GLY A 47 4.85 -8.99 16.96
N GLU A 48 3.85 -9.28 17.80
CA GLU A 48 3.58 -10.61 18.34
C GLU A 48 3.16 -11.59 17.24
N ALA A 49 2.26 -11.18 16.34
CA ALA A 49 1.86 -11.99 15.19
C ALA A 49 3.04 -12.31 14.27
N LEU A 50 3.90 -11.31 13.99
CA LEU A 50 5.11 -11.50 13.20
C LEU A 50 6.08 -12.50 13.85
N ARG A 51 6.25 -12.41 15.17
CA ARG A 51 7.08 -13.35 15.94
C ARG A 51 6.53 -14.78 15.87
N ALA A 52 5.22 -14.94 16.01
CA ALA A 52 4.54 -16.23 15.96
C ALA A 52 4.73 -16.90 14.59
N GLU A 53 4.49 -16.15 13.50
CA GLU A 53 4.68 -16.66 12.14
C GLU A 53 6.15 -17.04 11.87
N ARG A 54 7.09 -16.18 12.28
CA ARG A 54 8.52 -16.46 12.15
C ARG A 54 8.91 -17.75 12.89
N ALA A 55 8.38 -17.96 14.09
CA ALA A 55 8.64 -19.16 14.89
C ALA A 55 8.02 -20.41 14.27
N ALA A 56 6.81 -20.32 13.71
CA ALA A 56 6.14 -21.40 13.00
C ALA A 56 6.96 -21.86 11.77
N LEU A 57 7.61 -20.92 11.09
CA LEU A 57 8.50 -21.20 9.97
C LEU A 57 9.92 -21.64 10.40
N GLY A 58 10.19 -21.77 11.69
CA GLY A 58 11.51 -22.14 12.22
C GLY A 58 12.62 -21.14 11.87
N MET A 59 12.27 -19.88 11.62
CA MET A 59 13.22 -18.86 11.16
C MET A 59 13.79 -18.06 12.33
N THR A 60 15.08 -17.72 12.21
CA THR A 60 15.70 -16.74 13.10
C THR A 60 15.34 -15.32 12.65
N GLN A 61 15.41 -14.34 13.56
CA GLN A 61 15.22 -12.92 13.20
C GLN A 61 16.23 -12.47 12.12
N ALA A 62 17.46 -12.99 12.15
CA ALA A 62 18.48 -12.66 11.16
C ALA A 62 18.11 -13.17 9.76
N LYS A 63 17.56 -14.39 9.67
CA LYS A 63 17.09 -14.97 8.41
C LYS A 63 15.89 -14.21 7.83
N LEU A 64 14.94 -13.83 8.68
CA LEU A 64 13.81 -12.98 8.28
C LEU A 64 14.29 -11.61 7.80
N ALA A 65 15.22 -10.99 8.53
CA ALA A 65 15.78 -9.69 8.18
C ALA A 65 16.52 -9.72 6.83
N ALA A 66 17.33 -10.75 6.59
CA ALA A 66 18.00 -10.97 5.31
C ALA A 66 17.01 -11.16 4.16
N ALA A 67 15.95 -11.94 4.37
CA ALA A 67 14.89 -12.15 3.38
C ALA A 67 14.10 -10.86 3.07
N ALA A 68 13.87 -10.03 4.09
CA ALA A 68 13.16 -8.76 3.96
C ALA A 68 14.08 -7.59 3.52
N GLY A 69 15.39 -7.80 3.38
CA GLY A 69 16.34 -6.76 3.01
C GLY A 69 16.50 -5.64 4.05
N VAL A 70 16.22 -5.94 5.33
CA VAL A 70 16.29 -4.97 6.43
C VAL A 70 17.33 -5.37 7.47
N PRO A 71 17.84 -4.42 8.28
CA PRO A 71 18.70 -4.77 9.40
C PRO A 71 17.97 -5.67 10.42
N ARG A 72 18.69 -6.63 11.03
CA ARG A 72 18.15 -7.48 12.11
C ARG A 72 17.50 -6.67 13.23
N GLN A 73 18.11 -5.53 13.56
CA GLN A 73 17.59 -4.61 14.57
C GLN A 73 16.18 -4.11 14.25
N ARG A 74 15.88 -3.82 12.97
CA ARG A 74 14.54 -3.38 12.53
C ARG A 74 13.48 -4.45 12.77
N ILE A 75 13.80 -5.72 12.52
CA ILE A 75 12.90 -6.84 12.85
C ILE A 75 12.67 -6.92 14.37
N SER A 76 13.74 -6.74 15.17
CA SER A 76 13.63 -6.73 16.64
C SER A 76 12.77 -5.57 17.18
N GLU A 77 12.86 -4.39 16.57
CA GLU A 77 12.03 -3.22 16.90
C GLU A 77 10.56 -3.48 16.56
N ILE A 78 10.28 -3.96 15.35
CA ILE A 78 8.92 -4.33 14.91
C ILE A 78 8.30 -5.39 15.82
N GLU A 79 9.04 -6.44 16.16
CA GLU A 79 8.55 -7.50 17.06
C GLU A 79 8.30 -7.02 18.51
N ARG A 80 8.89 -5.88 18.90
CA ARG A 80 8.63 -5.22 20.19
C ARG A 80 7.55 -4.14 20.09
N GLY A 81 7.07 -3.83 18.88
CA GLY A 81 6.12 -2.75 18.61
C GLY A 81 6.75 -1.36 18.66
N GLU A 82 8.08 -1.28 18.63
CA GLU A 82 8.84 -0.03 18.66
C GLU A 82 9.14 0.44 17.24
N ASN A 83 9.01 1.75 16.97
CA ASN A 83 9.45 2.43 15.75
C ASN A 83 8.84 1.90 14.42
N VAL A 84 7.53 1.64 14.41
CA VAL A 84 6.74 1.41 13.18
C VAL A 84 6.17 2.74 12.69
N THR A 85 7.04 3.66 12.25
CA THR A 85 6.68 4.98 11.70
C THR A 85 7.59 5.34 10.55
#